data_AF-A0A957HAP8-F1
#
_entry.id   AF-A0A957HAP8-F1
#
_cell.length_a   1.000
_cell.length_b   1.000
_cell.length_c   1.000
_cell.angle_alpha   90.00
_cell.angle_beta   90.00
_cell.angle_gamma   90.00
#
_symmetry.space_group_name_H-M   'P 1'
#
loop_
_entity.id
_entity.type
_entity.pdbx_description
1 polymer ?
#
loop_
_entity_poly.entity_id
_entity_poly.type
_entity_poly.pdbx_seq_one_letter_code
_entity_poly.pdbx_strand_id
1 'polypeptide(L)' 'FRELNCKFSKPVFLGDTIHVRLEVVEKKAFRRLGGGNVTMQFRVISGDDEVVQRGEWVMLVKSRE' A
#
# COMPACT_ATOMS: atom_id res chain seq x y z
N PHE A 1 2.96 -10.64 -1.16
CA PHE A 1 3.11 -9.56 -0.17
C PHE A 1 3.73 -10.12 1.10
N ARG A 2 4.31 -9.29 1.97
CA ARG A 2 4.94 -9.72 3.24
C ARG A 2 4.11 -9.33 4.44
N GLU A 3 3.61 -8.11 4.45
CA GLU A 3 2.85 -7.54 5.56
C GLU A 3 1.91 -6.45 5.04
N LEU A 4 0.77 -6.29 5.71
CA LEU A 4 -0.18 -5.20 5.48
C LEU A 4 -0.69 -4.71 6.82
N ASN A 5 -0.37 -3.47 7.17
CA ASN A 5 -1.02 -2.76 8.26
C ASN A 5 -2.11 -1.87 7.66
N CYS A 6 -3.34 -1.97 8.16
CA CYS A 6 -4.45 -1.15 7.68
C CYS A 6 -5.30 -0.66 8.85
N LYS A 7 -5.48 0.66 8.91
CA LYS A 7 -6.50 1.30 9.73
C LYS A 7 -7.72 1.62 8.86
N PHE A 8 -8.88 1.20 9.33
CA PHE A 8 -10.18 1.53 8.76
C PHE A 8 -10.73 2.77 9.49
N SER A 9 -10.69 3.91 8.82
CA SER A 9 -11.09 5.19 9.41
C SER A 9 -12.58 5.47 9.24
N LYS A 10 -13.17 5.03 8.12
CA LYS A 10 -14.58 5.26 7.73
C LYS A 10 -15.12 4.06 6.94
N PRO A 11 -16.44 3.81 6.96
CA PRO A 11 -17.05 2.79 6.11
C PRO A 11 -16.98 3.18 4.62
N VAL A 12 -17.10 2.18 3.75
CA VAL A 12 -17.33 2.33 2.31
C VAL A 12 -18.63 1.59 2.00
N PHE A 13 -19.52 2.22 1.25
CA PHE A 13 -20.84 1.69 0.91
C PHE A 13 -20.92 1.19 -0.52
N LEU A 14 -21.96 0.42 -0.83
CA LEU A 14 -22.22 -0.03 -2.19
C LEU A 14 -22.52 1.18 -3.09
N GLY A 15 -21.84 1.24 -4.23
CA GLY A 15 -21.94 2.36 -5.17
C GLY A 15 -20.85 3.44 -4.99
N ASP A 16 -20.10 3.41 -3.89
CA ASP A 16 -18.98 4.34 -3.71
C ASP A 16 -17.88 4.09 -4.75
N THR A 17 -17.36 5.17 -5.31
CA THR A 17 -16.11 5.14 -6.08
C THR A 17 -14.95 5.51 -5.18
N ILE A 18 -13.92 4.67 -5.17
CA ILE A 18 -12.69 4.89 -4.39
C ILE A 18 -11.46 4.80 -5.29
N HIS A 19 -10.38 5.47 -4.88
CA HIS A 19 -9.07 5.32 -5.51
C HIS A 19 -7.98 5.18 -4.45
N VAL A 20 -6.81 4.68 -4.84
CA VAL A 20 -5.67 4.50 -3.92
C VAL A 20 -4.54 5.43 -4.34
N ARG A 21 -3.97 6.15 -3.37
CA ARG A 21 -2.68 6.84 -3.52
C ARG A 21 -1.61 6.05 -2.75
N LEU A 22 -0.53 5.73 -3.45
CA LEU A 22 0.60 4.97 -2.94
C LEU A 22 1.86 5.83 -2.98
N GLU A 23 2.65 5.77 -1.91
CA GLU A 23 3.97 6.38 -1.84
C GLU A 23 4.99 5.32 -1.40
N VAL A 24 6.06 5.12 -2.17
CA VAL A 24 7.15 4.23 -1.77
C VAL A 24 8.01 4.94 -0.73
N VAL A 25 7.99 4.45 0.50
CA VAL A 25 8.69 5.07 1.64
C VAL A 25 9.98 4.34 2.01
N GLU A 26 10.14 3.07 1.65
CA GLU A 26 11.38 2.31 1.89
C GLU A 26 11.63 1.27 0.79
N LYS A 27 12.92 1.06 0.47
CA LYS A 27 13.39 -0.05 -0.36
C LYS A 27 14.54 -0.77 0.35
N LYS A 28 14.39 -2.07 0.60
CA LYS A 28 15.39 -2.90 1.27
C LYS A 28 15.76 -4.10 0.41
N ALA A 29 16.98 -4.09 -0.14
CA ALA A 29 17.46 -5.16 -1.01
C ALA A 29 17.78 -6.45 -0.23
N PHE A 30 17.36 -7.60 -0.77
CA PHE A 30 17.68 -8.93 -0.30
C PHE A 30 18.40 -9.70 -1.42
N ARG A 31 19.71 -9.45 -1.57
CA ARG A 31 20.53 -9.99 -2.68
C ARG A 31 20.37 -11.49 -2.91
N ARG A 32 20.29 -12.28 -1.82
CA ARG A 32 20.13 -13.75 -1.89
C ARG A 32 18.81 -14.21 -2.50
N LEU A 33 17.80 -13.34 -2.53
CA LEU A 33 16.47 -13.62 -3.06
C LEU A 33 16.25 -13.02 -4.46
N GLY A 34 17.26 -12.40 -5.08
CA GLY A 34 17.12 -11.73 -6.38
C GLY A 34 16.10 -10.59 -6.38
N GLY A 35 15.90 -9.95 -5.22
CA GLY A 35 14.83 -8.97 -5.01
C GLY A 35 15.00 -8.20 -3.71
N GLY A 36 13.92 -7.61 -3.22
CA GLY A 36 13.91 -6.87 -1.97
C GLY A 36 12.51 -6.46 -1.53
N ASN A 37 12.41 -5.99 -0.28
CA ASN A 37 11.19 -5.37 0.20
C ASN A 37 11.04 -3.95 -0.36
N VAL A 38 9.82 -3.61 -0.75
CA VAL A 38 9.35 -2.26 -1.03
C VAL A 38 8.21 -1.97 -0.06
N THR A 39 8.40 -1.02 0.84
CA THR A 39 7.38 -0.57 1.78
C THR A 39 6.67 0.62 1.15
N MET A 40 5.35 0.54 1.05
CA MET A 40 4.51 1.59 0.48
C MET A 40 3.54 2.08 1.55
N GLN A 41 3.48 3.38 1.77
CA GLN A 41 2.35 3.99 2.46
C GLN A 41 1.19 4.11 1.48
N PHE A 42 0.00 3.70 1.91
CA PHE A 42 -1.20 3.77 1.09
C PHE A 42 -2.30 4.53 1.79
N ARG A 43 -3.12 5.21 0.98
CA ARG A 43 -4.38 5.83 1.38
C ARG A 43 -5.44 5.41 0.38
N VAL A 44 -6.52 4.82 0.87
CA VAL A 44 -7.75 4.62 0.10
C VAL A 44 -8.62 5.84 0.34
N ILE A 45 -9.04 6.47 -0.75
CA ILE A 45 -9.67 7.78 -0.78
C ILE A 45 -11.03 7.65 -1.47
N SER A 46 -12.08 8.18 -0.84
CA SER A 46 -13.43 8.23 -1.41
C SER A 46 -13.56 9.28 -2.53
N GLY A 47 -14.70 9.29 -3.22
CA GLY A 47 -15.02 10.34 -4.19
C GLY A 47 -14.99 11.76 -3.61
N ASP A 48 -15.28 11.89 -2.31
CA ASP A 48 -15.28 13.17 -1.57
C ASP A 48 -13.89 13.55 -1.00
N ASP A 49 -12.82 12.94 -1.52
CA ASP A 49 -11.42 13.12 -1.11
C ASP A 49 -11.14 12.76 0.37
N GLU A 50 -11.98 11.92 0.99
CA GLU A 50 -11.80 11.48 2.38
C GLU A 50 -10.99 10.19 2.45
N VAL A 51 -10.05 10.10 3.40
CA VAL A 51 -9.28 8.88 3.66
C VAL A 51 -10.13 7.87 4.44
N VAL A 52 -10.63 6.84 3.77
CA VAL A 52 -11.45 5.77 4.36
C VAL A 52 -10.60 4.64 4.95
N GLN A 53 -9.43 4.37 4.37
CA GLN A 53 -8.45 3.42 4.88
C GLN A 53 -7.04 3.92 4.65
N ARG A 54 -6.11 3.54 5.52
CA ARG A 54 -4.69 3.89 5.37
C ARG A 54 -3.78 2.92 6.09
N GLY A 55 -2.54 2.84 5.63
CA GLY A 55 -1.50 2.13 6.36
C GLY A 55 -0.28 1.85 5.49
N GLU A 56 0.43 0.78 5.82
CA GLU A 56 1.65 0.37 5.12
C GLU A 56 1.51 -1.01 4.50
N TRP A 57 2.01 -1.14 3.29
CA TRP A 57 2.02 -2.37 2.52
C TRP A 57 3.46 -2.74 2.14
N VAL A 58 3.94 -3.86 2.68
CA VAL A 58 5.28 -4.38 2.42
C VAL A 58 5.20 -5.45 1.35
N MET A 59 5.85 -5.20 0.21
CA MET A 59 5.90 -6.11 -0.93
C MET A 59 7.31 -6.64 -1.13
N LEU A 60 7.44 -7.96 -1.33
CA LEU A 60 8.66 -8.52 -1.91
C LEU A 60 8.58 -8.32 -3.42
N VAL A 61 9.53 -7.58 -3.98
CA VAL A 61 9.60 -7.22 -5.39
C VAL A 61 10.89 -7.77 -5.98
N LYS A 62 10.80 -8.41 -7.15
CA LYS A 62 11.96 -8.91 -7.89
C LYS A 62 12.81 -7.71 -8.36
N SER A 63 14.13 -7.85 -8.26
CA SER A 63 15.04 -6.89 -8.88
C SER A 63 14.93 -6.97 -10.40
N ARG A 64 15.37 -5.89 -11.08
CA ARG A 64 15.31 -5.82 -12.55
C ARG A 64 16.20 -6.85 -13.26
N GLU A 65 17.18 -7.39 -12.55
CA GLU A 65 18.13 -8.41 -13.02
C GLU A 65 17.78 -9.79 -12.44
#